data_AF-A0A9P6IV53-F1
#
_entry.id   AF-A0A9P6IV53-F1
#
_cell.length_a   1.000
_cell.length_b   1.000
_cell.length_c   1.000
_cell.angle_alpha   90.00
_cell.angle_beta   90.00
_cell.angle_gamma   90.00
#
_symmetry.space_group_name_H-M   'P 1'
#
loop_
_entity.id
_entity.type
_entity.pdbx_description
1 polymer ?
#
loop_
_entity_poly.entity_id
_entity_poly.type
_entity_poly.pdbx_seq_one_letter_code
_entity_poly.pdbx_strand_id
1 'polypeptide(L)'
;MLEASMQECTTGVVDLSSQYNLEAFQEFMAFIYYNQLYTGSYVPLMFELLCIADYYDVDFYREYIRDRIIKLITNVPICLTIAAEALKHGTVADKIYAQCLRFLVEAITQPTR
;
A
#
# COMPACT_ATOMS: atom_id res chain seq x y z
N MET A 1 2.40 0.48 -24.83
CA MET A 1 1.52 1.48 -25.46
C MET A 1 0.98 2.33 -24.33
N LEU A 2 1.48 3.55 -24.18
CA LEU A 2 0.95 4.55 -23.25
C LEU A 2 0.81 5.80 -24.12
N GLU A 3 -0.36 5.97 -24.72
CA GLU A 3 -0.76 7.29 -25.17
C GLU A 3 -0.90 8.12 -23.89
N ALA A 4 0.15 8.83 -23.50
CA ALA A 4 -0.09 10.09 -22.81
C ALA A 4 -1.07 10.83 -23.73
N SER A 5 -2.30 11.01 -23.26
CA SER A 5 -3.36 11.54 -24.11
C SER A 5 -2.84 12.87 -24.66
N MET A 6 -2.81 13.06 -25.99
CA MET A 6 -2.22 14.27 -26.62
C MET A 6 -2.75 15.58 -26.00
N GLN A 7 -3.92 15.50 -25.36
CA GLN A 7 -4.56 16.56 -24.60
C GLN A 7 -3.81 16.97 -23.31
N GLU A 8 -3.32 16.03 -22.50
CA GLU A 8 -2.53 16.33 -21.28
C GLU A 8 -1.24 17.07 -21.62
N CYS A 9 -0.57 16.69 -22.72
CA CYS A 9 0.62 17.39 -23.20
C CYS A 9 0.31 18.83 -23.69
N THR A 10 -0.94 19.10 -24.09
CA THR A 10 -1.37 20.40 -24.63
C THR A 10 -1.84 21.34 -23.51
N THR A 11 -2.55 20.82 -22.52
CA THR A 11 -3.06 21.61 -21.39
C THR A 11 -2.04 21.76 -20.27
N GLY A 12 -1.08 20.84 -20.17
CA GLY A 12 -0.18 20.72 -19.02
C GLY A 12 -0.90 20.30 -17.73
N VAL A 13 -2.13 19.79 -17.83
CA VAL A 13 -2.98 19.40 -16.70
C VAL A 13 -3.31 17.91 -16.81
N VAL A 14 -3.06 17.18 -15.74
CA VAL A 14 -3.42 15.76 -15.57
C VAL A 14 -4.46 15.64 -14.46
N ASP A 15 -5.64 15.10 -14.77
CA ASP A 15 -6.70 14.86 -13.79
C ASP A 15 -6.60 13.43 -13.23
N LEU A 16 -6.31 13.34 -11.94
CA LEU A 16 -6.16 12.09 -11.19
C LEU A 16 -7.22 11.90 -10.10
N SER A 17 -8.22 12.80 -10.05
CA SER A 17 -9.20 12.86 -8.96
C SER A 17 -10.07 11.61 -8.81
N SER A 18 -10.25 10.85 -9.90
CA SER A 18 -11.01 9.61 -9.92
C SER A 18 -10.17 8.36 -9.62
N GLN A 19 -8.84 8.49 -9.62
CA GLN A 19 -7.91 7.34 -9.55
C GLN A 19 -7.35 7.13 -8.16
N TYR A 20 -7.11 8.20 -7.40
CA TYR A 20 -6.40 8.12 -6.13
C TYR A 20 -7.13 8.85 -5.01
N ASN A 21 -7.00 8.30 -3.80
CA ASN A 21 -7.23 9.07 -2.59
C ASN A 21 -6.25 10.25 -2.53
N LEU A 22 -6.77 11.48 -2.33
CA LEU A 22 -5.97 12.71 -2.32
C LEU A 22 -4.84 12.67 -1.28
N GLU A 23 -5.13 12.19 -0.08
CA GLU A 23 -4.15 12.09 1.01
C GLU A 23 -3.03 11.10 0.65
N ALA A 24 -3.38 9.95 0.08
CA ALA A 24 -2.40 8.95 -0.35
C ALA A 24 -1.49 9.51 -1.44
N PHE A 25 -2.08 10.22 -2.40
CA PHE A 25 -1.32 10.84 -3.48
C PHE A 25 -0.39 11.94 -2.96
N GLN A 26 -0.84 12.77 -2.01
CA GLN A 26 0.00 13.80 -1.39
C GLN A 26 1.20 13.20 -0.64
N GLU A 27 0.98 12.16 0.15
CA GLU A 27 2.05 11.45 0.86
C GLU A 27 3.03 10.76 -0.10
N PHE A 28 2.52 10.18 -1.19
CA PHE A 28 3.38 9.64 -2.25
C PHE A 28 4.22 10.73 -2.91
N MET A 29 3.64 11.89 -3.23
CA MET A 29 4.39 13.01 -3.80
C MET A 29 5.41 13.58 -2.81
N ALA A 30 5.11 13.58 -1.50
CA ALA A 30 6.06 13.96 -0.48
C ALA A 30 7.31 13.05 -0.49
N PHE A 31 7.12 11.75 -0.72
CA PHE A 31 8.22 10.82 -0.94
C PHE A 31 9.00 11.15 -2.23
N ILE A 32 8.32 11.33 -3.37
CA ILE A 32 8.99 11.56 -4.66
C ILE A 32 9.85 12.82 -4.68
N TYR A 33 9.35 13.94 -4.16
CA TYR A 33 10.05 15.23 -4.26
C TYR A 33 10.98 15.53 -3.09
N TYR A 34 10.67 15.00 -1.90
CA TYR A 34 11.39 15.36 -0.67
C TYR A 34 12.03 14.15 0.04
N ASN A 35 11.91 12.94 -0.52
CA ASN A 35 12.33 11.69 0.11
C ASN A 35 11.72 11.51 1.51
N GLN A 36 10.54 12.09 1.75
CA GLN A 36 9.84 12.01 3.02
C GLN A 36 9.03 10.71 3.08
N LEU A 37 9.44 9.81 3.97
CA LEU A 37 8.75 8.53 4.17
C LEU A 37 7.47 8.73 4.98
N TYR A 38 6.36 8.10 4.57
CA TYR A 38 5.13 8.08 5.37
C TYR A 38 5.38 7.43 6.74
N THR A 39 5.02 8.14 7.81
CA THR A 39 5.21 7.69 9.20
C THR A 39 3.93 7.34 9.94
N GLY A 40 2.76 7.56 9.34
CA GLY A 40 1.47 7.27 9.98
C GLY A 40 1.20 5.77 10.20
N SER A 41 0.09 5.47 10.87
CA SER A 41 -0.34 4.11 11.23
C SER A 41 -1.68 3.71 10.63
N TYR A 42 -2.28 4.58 9.80
CA TYR A 42 -3.57 4.30 9.17
C TYR A 42 -3.42 3.28 8.03
N VAL A 43 -3.88 2.06 8.28
CA VAL A 43 -3.68 0.89 7.39
C VAL A 43 -4.30 1.05 6.00
N PRO A 44 -5.57 1.50 5.84
CA PRO A 44 -6.15 1.70 4.51
C PRO A 44 -5.29 2.63 3.64
N LEU A 45 -4.80 3.74 4.20
CA LEU A 45 -3.92 4.66 3.47
C LEU A 45 -2.58 4.02 3.08
N MET A 46 -2.03 3.13 3.91
CA MET A 46 -0.83 2.37 3.53
C MET A 46 -1.09 1.45 2.32
N PHE A 47 -2.28 0.86 2.20
CA PHE A 47 -2.61 0.07 1.01
C PHE A 47 -2.78 0.94 -0.24
N GLU A 48 -3.42 2.10 -0.12
CA GLU A 48 -3.47 3.08 -1.23
C GLU A 48 -2.05 3.49 -1.68
N LEU A 49 -1.16 3.79 -0.73
CA LEU A 49 0.24 4.10 -1.02
C LEU A 49 0.98 2.93 -1.69
N LEU A 50 0.68 1.70 -1.29
CA LEU A 50 1.24 0.50 -1.90
C LEU A 50 0.82 0.37 -3.37
N CYS A 51 -0.46 0.61 -3.68
CA CYS A 51 -1.00 0.59 -5.04
C CYS A 51 -0.43 1.71 -5.92
N ILE A 52 -0.31 2.93 -5.39
CA ILE A 52 0.31 4.05 -6.12
C ILE A 52 1.78 3.72 -6.42
N ALA A 53 2.52 3.23 -5.43
CA ALA A 53 3.93 2.88 -5.62
C ALA A 53 4.13 1.73 -6.62
N ASP A 54 3.19 0.78 -6.67
CA ASP A 54 3.16 -0.30 -7.67
C ASP A 54 2.89 0.24 -9.07
N TYR A 55 1.90 1.11 -9.22
CA TYR A 55 1.53 1.71 -10.52
C TYR A 55 2.65 2.53 -11.15
N TYR A 56 3.41 3.27 -10.33
CA TYR A 56 4.53 4.11 -10.78
C TYR A 56 5.91 3.41 -10.73
N ASP A 57 5.94 2.08 -10.51
CA ASP A 57 7.17 1.28 -10.45
C ASP A 57 8.23 1.80 -9.43
N VAL A 58 7.78 2.30 -8.28
CA VAL A 58 8.64 2.84 -7.22
C VAL A 58 8.95 1.77 -6.19
N ASP A 59 9.80 0.81 -6.58
CA ASP A 59 10.08 -0.42 -5.84
C ASP A 59 10.48 -0.21 -4.38
N PHE A 60 11.43 0.70 -4.12
CA PHE A 60 11.91 0.97 -2.78
C PHE A 60 10.78 1.41 -1.84
N TYR A 61 9.91 2.32 -2.31
CA TYR A 61 8.80 2.82 -1.49
C TYR A 61 7.72 1.76 -1.31
N ARG A 62 7.43 1.00 -2.37
CA ARG A 62 6.50 -0.14 -2.32
C ARG A 62 6.95 -1.17 -1.28
N GLU A 63 8.24 -1.51 -1.24
CA GLU A 63 8.82 -2.41 -0.24
C GLU A 63 8.77 -1.82 1.17
N TYR A 64 9.14 -0.54 1.33
CA TYR A 64 9.06 0.17 2.60
C TYR A 64 7.65 0.14 3.21
N ILE A 65 6.62 0.48 2.41
CA ILE A 65 5.22 0.48 2.86
C ILE A 65 4.75 -0.95 3.19
N ARG A 66 5.08 -1.93 2.35
CA ARG A 66 4.76 -3.34 2.59
C ARG A 66 5.32 -3.83 3.93
N ASP A 67 6.60 -3.57 4.17
CA ASP A 67 7.28 -3.98 5.40
C ASP A 67 6.67 -3.31 6.64
N ARG A 68 6.23 -2.05 6.51
CA ARG A 68 5.49 -1.37 7.58
C ARG A 68 4.17 -2.05 7.88
N ILE A 69 3.36 -2.37 6.87
CA ILE A 69 2.08 -3.08 7.08
C ILE A 69 2.35 -4.43 7.76
N ILE A 70 3.34 -5.18 7.30
CA ILE A 70 3.72 -6.47 7.88
C ILE A 70 4.11 -6.34 9.36
N LYS A 71 4.87 -5.31 9.73
CA LYS A 71 5.27 -5.05 11.12
C LYS A 71 4.10 -4.73 12.05
N LEU A 72 2.94 -4.33 11.53
CA LEU A 72 1.73 -4.10 12.34
C LEU A 72 1.04 -5.40 12.76
N ILE A 73 1.33 -6.53 12.10
CA ILE A 73 0.77 -7.85 12.40
C ILE A 73 1.34 -8.36 13.73
N THR A 74 0.69 -7.97 14.82
CA THR A 74 1.15 -8.21 16.20
C THR A 74 0.22 -9.09 17.01
N ASN A 75 -1.05 -9.19 16.61
CA ASN A 75 -2.05 -10.05 17.23
C ASN A 75 -3.11 -10.47 16.20
N VAL A 76 -3.92 -11.46 16.56
CA VAL A 76 -4.94 -12.03 15.67
C VAL A 76 -5.96 -10.98 15.19
N PRO A 77 -6.55 -10.12 16.05
CA PRO A 77 -7.46 -9.07 15.59
C PRO A 77 -6.86 -8.15 14.51
N ILE A 78 -5.66 -7.62 14.74
CA ILE A 78 -4.99 -6.74 13.77
C ILE A 78 -4.66 -7.51 12.49
N CYS A 79 -4.18 -8.74 12.61
CA CYS A 79 -3.90 -9.61 11.48
C CYS A 79 -5.14 -9.82 10.59
N LEU A 80 -6.31 -10.05 11.19
CA LEU A 80 -7.56 -10.24 10.45
C LEU A 80 -8.00 -8.95 9.75
N THR A 81 -7.86 -7.79 10.40
CA THR A 81 -8.14 -6.49 9.76
C THR A 81 -7.23 -6.24 8.57
N ILE A 82 -5.92 -6.49 8.70
CA ILE A 82 -4.96 -6.32 7.61
C ILE A 82 -5.23 -7.31 6.48
N ALA A 83 -5.56 -8.57 6.80
CA ALA A 83 -5.90 -9.57 5.79
C ALA A 83 -7.16 -9.19 5.00
N ALA A 84 -8.19 -8.68 5.68
CA ALA A 84 -9.42 -8.22 5.03
C ALA A 84 -9.17 -7.02 4.12
N GLU A 85 -8.29 -6.10 4.53
CA GLU A 85 -7.91 -4.96 3.70
C GLU A 85 -7.09 -5.42 2.49
N ALA A 86 -6.10 -6.30 2.69
CA ALA A 86 -5.28 -6.86 1.61
C ALA A 86 -6.11 -7.48 0.47
N LEU A 87 -7.21 -8.18 0.81
CA LEU A 87 -8.11 -8.77 -0.19
C LEU A 87 -8.75 -7.74 -1.14
N LYS A 88 -8.93 -6.49 -0.69
CA LYS A 88 -9.49 -5.42 -1.54
C LYS A 88 -8.52 -4.91 -2.59
N HIS A 89 -7.22 -5.04 -2.34
CA HIS A 89 -6.14 -4.49 -3.16
C HIS A 89 -5.49 -5.52 -4.10
N GLY A 90 -6.02 -6.75 -4.12
CA GLY A 90 -5.62 -7.80 -5.06
C GLY A 90 -4.15 -8.17 -5.00
N THR A 91 -3.56 -8.45 -6.17
CA THR A 91 -2.22 -9.06 -6.28
C THR A 91 -1.10 -8.21 -5.70
N VAL A 92 -1.28 -6.89 -5.66
CA VAL A 92 -0.31 -5.94 -5.06
C VAL A 92 -0.09 -6.26 -3.57
N ALA A 93 -1.13 -6.79 -2.91
CA ALA A 93 -1.15 -7.11 -1.49
C ALA A 93 -0.89 -8.59 -1.15
N ASP A 94 -0.64 -9.47 -2.14
CA ASP A 94 -0.51 -10.93 -1.93
C ASP A 94 0.55 -11.29 -0.89
N LYS A 95 1.70 -10.59 -0.90
CA LYS A 95 2.78 -10.81 0.07
C LYS A 95 2.33 -10.48 1.50
N ILE A 96 1.50 -9.46 1.68
CA ILE A 96 0.95 -9.06 2.98
C ILE A 96 -0.07 -10.11 3.42
N TYR A 97 -0.95 -10.52 2.52
CA TYR A 97 -1.95 -11.55 2.81
C TYR A 97 -1.31 -12.89 3.21
N ALA A 98 -0.29 -13.35 2.47
CA ALA A 98 0.47 -14.55 2.81
C ALA A 98 1.13 -14.45 4.19
N GLN A 99 1.62 -13.25 4.56
CA GLN A 99 2.20 -12.99 5.86
C GLN A 99 1.17 -13.07 6.99
N CYS A 100 -0.05 -12.57 6.76
CA CYS A 100 -1.17 -12.75 7.69
C CYS A 100 -1.52 -14.22 7.89
N LEU A 101 -1.62 -15.00 6.80
CA LEU A 101 -1.90 -16.43 6.88
C LEU A 101 -0.84 -17.18 7.70
N ARG A 102 0.44 -16.88 7.47
CA ARG A 102 1.54 -17.46 8.25
C ARG A 102 1.38 -17.16 9.74
N PHE A 103 1.10 -15.90 10.09
CA PHE A 103 0.89 -15.48 11.47
C PHE A 103 -0.29 -16.21 12.13
N LEU A 104 -1.41 -16.36 11.43
CA LEU A 104 -2.59 -17.06 11.95
C LEU A 104 -2.31 -18.55 12.18
N VAL A 105 -1.61 -19.21 11.26
CA VAL A 105 -1.22 -20.62 11.42
C VAL A 105 -0.31 -20.78 12.63
N GLU A 106 0.68 -19.91 12.82
CA GLU A 106 1.56 -19.91 14.00
C GLU A 106 0.76 -19.72 15.31
N ALA A 107 -0.19 -18.79 15.33
CA ALA A 107 -1.02 -18.52 16.50
C ALA A 107 -1.93 -19.71 16.89
N ILE A 108 -2.41 -20.49 15.91
CA ILE A 108 -3.24 -21.68 16.15
C ILE A 108 -2.37 -22.88 16.58
N THR A 109 -1.19 -23.03 15.98
CA THR A 109 -0.31 -24.18 16.22
C THR A 109 0.53 -24.04 17.49
N GLN A 110 0.73 -22.83 17.99
CA GLN A 110 1.41 -22.55 19.26
C GLN A 110 0.45 -21.86 20.26
N PRO A 111 -0.59 -22.55 20.78
CA PRO A 111 -1.62 -21.93 21.62
C PRO A 111 -1.12 -21.45 23.00
N THR A 112 0.17 -21.57 23.31
CA THR A 112 0.75 -21.24 24.63
C THR A 112 2.15 -20.64 24.51
N ARG A 113 2.23 -19.30 24.49
CA ARG A 113 3.29 -18.52 25.12
C ARG A 113 2.70 -17.28 25.78
#